data_AF-A0A3B5LKV3-F1
#
_entry.id   AF-A0A3B5LKV3-F1
#
_cell.length_a   1.000
_cell.length_b   1.000
_cell.length_c   1.000
_cell.angle_alpha   90.00
_cell.angle_beta   90.00
_cell.angle_gamma   90.00
#
_symmetry.space_group_name_H-M   'P 1'
#
loop_
_entity.id
_entity.type
_entity.pdbx_description
1 polymer ?
#
loop_
_entity_poly.entity_id
_entity_poly.type
_entity_poly.pdbx_seq_one_letter_code
_entity_poly.pdbx_strand_id
1 'polypeptide(L)'
;MNLHQVLTGAVNPGDNCFSVGSVNNVPFTAYASGCDVVVLGSNFERLQIIPGAKHGNIQVGCVNCSQRGGQIAASYGSIVCVFEPVHLPDQKYASSVSSL
;
A
#
# COMPACT_ATOMS: atom_id res chain seq x y z
N MET A 1 4.23 19.28 28.49
CA MET A 1 4.16 18.86 27.08
C MET A 1 2.86 18.10 26.92
N ASN A 2 1.93 18.56 26.08
CA ASN A 2 0.73 17.77 25.79
C ASN A 2 1.14 16.60 24.89
N LEU A 3 0.85 15.37 25.30
CA LEU A 3 1.08 14.19 24.48
C LEU A 3 0.19 14.28 23.25
N HIS A 4 0.77 14.67 22.12
CA HIS A 4 0.13 14.52 20.83
C HIS A 4 0.24 13.06 20.43
N GLN A 5 -0.90 12.43 20.15
CA GLN A 5 -0.90 11.07 19.61
C GLN A 5 -0.31 11.11 18.20
N VAL A 6 0.79 10.38 17.99
CA VAL A 6 1.31 10.13 16.65
C VAL A 6 0.57 8.91 16.11
N LEU A 7 -0.39 9.12 15.22
CA LEU A 7 -0.97 8.05 14.42
C LEU A 7 0.06 7.65 13.37
N THR A 8 0.86 6.62 13.67
CA THR A 8 1.72 5.97 12.69
C THR A 8 0.83 5.35 11.62
N GLY A 9 1.07 5.64 10.35
CA GLY A 9 0.20 5.19 9.24
C GLY A 9 -0.68 6.26 8.60
N ALA A 10 -0.55 7.55 8.97
CA ALA A 10 -1.16 8.63 8.19
C ALA A 10 -0.56 8.71 6.77
N VAL A 11 -1.38 9.13 5.81
CA VAL A 11 -0.91 9.40 4.44
C VAL A 11 0.03 10.59 4.43
N ASN A 12 1.09 10.52 3.62
CA ASN A 12 1.98 11.65 3.39
C ASN A 12 1.20 12.86 2.83
N PRO A 13 1.61 14.09 3.17
CA PRO A 13 1.04 15.29 2.56
C PRO A 13 1.47 15.39 1.10
N GLY A 14 0.61 15.97 0.26
CA GLY A 14 0.88 16.21 -1.16
C GLY A 14 -0.12 15.51 -2.08
N ASP A 15 0.09 15.69 -3.38
CA ASP A 15 -0.76 15.10 -4.41
C ASP A 15 -0.34 13.67 -4.73
N ASN A 16 -1.31 12.82 -5.06
CA ASN A 16 -1.07 11.43 -5.47
C ASN A 16 -0.32 10.58 -4.42
N CYS A 17 -0.51 10.88 -3.13
CA CYS A 17 0.06 10.07 -2.04
C CYS A 17 -0.75 8.79 -1.77
N PHE A 18 -1.80 8.52 -2.54
CA PHE A 18 -2.51 7.25 -2.57
C PHE A 18 -2.98 6.94 -3.99
N SER A 19 -3.20 5.65 -4.28
CA SER A 19 -3.78 5.19 -5.54
C SER A 19 -4.47 3.84 -5.35
N VAL A 20 -5.53 3.61 -6.12
CA VAL A 20 -6.30 2.36 -6.12
C VAL A 20 -5.85 1.52 -7.31
N GLY A 21 -5.41 0.29 -7.01
CA GLY A 21 -5.06 -0.71 -8.02
C GLY A 21 -5.99 -1.90 -7.98
N SER A 22 -5.73 -2.88 -8.85
CA SER A 22 -6.42 -4.15 -8.79
C SER A 22 -5.54 -5.32 -9.19
N VAL A 23 -5.74 -6.45 -8.51
CA VAL A 23 -5.23 -7.78 -8.87
C VAL A 23 -6.45 -8.68 -9.06
N ASN A 24 -6.59 -9.33 -10.21
CA ASN A 24 -7.71 -10.23 -10.52
C ASN A 24 -9.11 -9.60 -10.26
N ASN A 25 -9.27 -8.32 -10.60
CA ASN A 25 -10.48 -7.51 -10.37
C ASN A 25 -10.84 -7.28 -8.89
N VAL A 26 -9.97 -7.67 -7.95
CA VAL A 26 -10.09 -7.30 -6.54
C VAL A 26 -9.34 -5.99 -6.32
N PRO A 27 -9.99 -4.92 -5.82
CA PRO A 27 -9.32 -3.65 -5.61
C PRO A 27 -8.44 -3.66 -4.36
N PHE A 28 -7.39 -2.86 -4.38
CA PHE A 28 -6.58 -2.54 -3.21
C PHE A 28 -6.22 -1.05 -3.22
N THR A 29 -5.95 -0.49 -2.05
CA THR A 29 -5.47 0.89 -1.92
C THR A 29 -4.01 0.86 -1.48
N ALA A 30 -3.12 1.48 -2.25
CA ALA A 30 -1.76 1.73 -1.80
C ALA A 30 -1.61 3.21 -1.43
N TYR A 31 -0.92 3.50 -0.34
CA TYR A 31 -0.65 4.88 0.06
C TYR A 31 0.74 5.04 0.69
N ALA A 32 1.29 6.23 0.54
CA ALA A 32 2.57 6.64 1.09
C ALA A 32 2.41 6.97 2.59
N SER A 33 3.22 6.36 3.46
CA SER A 33 3.30 6.69 4.88
C SER A 33 4.75 6.81 5.32
N GLY A 34 5.24 8.03 5.49
CA GLY A 34 6.66 8.29 5.64
C GLY A 34 7.45 7.76 4.45
N CYS A 35 8.39 6.86 4.71
CA CYS A 35 9.17 6.16 3.67
C CYS A 35 8.55 4.82 3.23
N ASP A 36 7.46 4.39 3.85
CA ASP A 36 6.82 3.11 3.52
C ASP A 36 5.68 3.31 2.52
N VAL A 37 5.40 2.26 1.75
CA VAL A 37 4.13 2.12 1.02
C VAL A 37 3.27 1.10 1.75
N VAL A 38 2.09 1.53 2.18
CA VAL A 38 1.13 0.67 2.88
C VAL A 38 0.05 0.24 1.88
N VAL A 39 -0.23 -1.06 1.84
CA VAL A 39 -1.27 -1.66 0.98
C VAL A 39 -2.42 -2.13 1.85
N LEU A 40 -3.61 -1.64 1.54
CA LEU A 40 -4.86 -1.98 2.21
C LEU A 40 -5.79 -2.76 1.28
N GLY A 41 -6.55 -3.68 1.85
CA GLY A 41 -7.66 -4.34 1.18
C GLY A 41 -8.86 -3.42 1.05
N SER A 42 -9.90 -3.89 0.35
CA SER A 42 -11.14 -3.14 0.11
C SER A 42 -11.88 -2.72 1.39
N ASN A 43 -11.67 -3.45 2.50
CA ASN A 43 -12.21 -3.16 3.82
C ASN A 43 -11.27 -2.30 4.69
N PHE A 44 -10.23 -1.71 4.11
CA PHE A 44 -9.16 -0.98 4.79
C PHE A 44 -8.33 -1.81 5.78
N GLU A 45 -8.39 -3.14 5.70
CA GLU A 45 -7.46 -4.00 6.45
C GLU A 45 -6.06 -3.89 5.85
N ARG A 46 -5.04 -3.85 6.71
CA ARG A 46 -3.65 -3.75 6.27
C ARG A 46 -3.17 -5.11 5.75
N LEU A 47 -3.01 -5.21 4.43
CA LEU A 47 -2.53 -6.42 3.76
C LEU A 47 -1.00 -6.51 3.79
N GLN A 48 -0.31 -5.41 3.48
CA GLN A 48 1.15 -5.40 3.36
C GLN A 48 1.73 -4.03 3.71
N ILE A 49 2.98 -4.02 4.16
CA ILE A 49 3.85 -2.83 4.18
C ILE A 49 5.06 -3.13 3.33
N ILE A 50 5.37 -2.26 2.38
CA ILE A 50 6.60 -2.27 1.59
C ILE A 50 7.57 -1.31 2.28
N PRO A 51 8.62 -1.82 2.95
CA PRO A 51 9.46 -1.01 3.82
C PRO A 51 10.42 -0.11 3.04
N GLY A 52 10.43 1.19 3.38
CA GLY A 52 11.31 2.22 2.86
C GLY A 52 12.77 2.07 3.25
N ALA A 53 13.10 1.23 4.24
CA ALA A 53 14.47 0.95 4.67
C ALA A 53 15.36 0.43 3.52
N LYS A 54 14.76 -0.29 2.56
CA LYS A 54 15.47 -0.76 1.36
C LYS A 54 15.70 0.33 0.31
N HIS A 55 15.09 1.50 0.51
CA HIS A 55 15.10 2.66 -0.39
C HIS A 55 15.75 3.88 0.26
N GLY A 56 16.63 3.66 1.24
CA GLY A 56 17.38 4.73 1.92
C GLY A 56 16.56 5.54 2.93
N ASN A 57 15.38 5.04 3.33
CA ASN A 57 14.43 5.77 4.19
C ASN A 57 14.00 7.13 3.60
N ILE A 58 14.05 7.26 2.28
CA ILE A 58 13.56 8.45 1.58
C ILE A 58 12.03 8.44 1.67
N GLN A 59 11.44 9.59 2.00
CA GLN A 59 9.99 9.74 2.04
C GLN A 59 9.38 9.45 0.67
N VAL A 60 8.29 8.68 0.64
CA VAL A 60 7.56 8.41 -0.61
C VAL A 60 6.83 9.68 -1.04
N GLY A 61 7.16 10.20 -2.23
CA GLY A 61 6.58 11.43 -2.75
C GLY A 61 5.19 11.22 -3.34
N CYS A 62 5.02 10.16 -4.14
CA CYS A 62 3.76 9.79 -4.75
C CYS A 62 3.69 8.28 -5.04
N VAL A 63 2.48 7.78 -5.23
CA VAL A 63 2.17 6.37 -5.51
C VAL A 63 1.17 6.30 -6.65
N ASN A 64 1.35 5.37 -7.58
CA ASN A 64 0.36 5.05 -8.62
C ASN A 64 0.23 3.54 -8.79
N CYS A 65 -1.00 3.06 -8.96
CA CYS A 65 -1.32 1.64 -9.04
C CYS A 65 -1.88 1.26 -10.40
N SER A 66 -1.49 0.08 -10.88
CA SER A 66 -2.06 -0.54 -12.08
C SER A 66 -3.45 -1.11 -11.78
N GLN A 67 -4.41 -0.83 -12.66
CA GLN A 67 -5.77 -1.36 -12.55
C GLN A 67 -5.93 -2.79 -13.07
N ARG A 68 -4.89 -3.38 -13.69
CA ARG A 68 -4.97 -4.72 -14.29
C ARG A 68 -3.97 -5.70 -13.71
N GLY A 69 -2.73 -5.26 -13.54
CA GLY A 69 -1.63 -6.13 -13.13
C GLY A 69 -1.23 -5.98 -11.66
N GLY A 70 -1.84 -5.05 -10.92
CA GLY A 70 -1.56 -4.79 -9.51
C GLY A 70 -0.18 -4.24 -9.20
N GLN A 71 0.56 -3.77 -10.21
CA GLN A 71 1.81 -3.07 -10.00
C GLN A 71 1.61 -1.80 -9.19
N ILE A 72 2.57 -1.48 -8.33
CA ILE A 72 2.61 -0.23 -7.57
C ILE A 72 3.90 0.50 -7.95
N ALA A 73 3.78 1.68 -8.54
CA ALA A 73 4.89 2.60 -8.74
C ALA A 73 4.96 3.59 -7.57
N ALA A 74 6.12 3.73 -6.94
CA ALA A 74 6.35 4.69 -5.87
C ALA A 74 7.62 5.49 -6.11
N SER A 75 7.56 6.80 -5.85
CA SER A 75 8.72 7.69 -5.98
C SER A 75 9.44 7.86 -4.64
N TYR A 76 10.75 7.64 -4.68
CA TYR A 76 11.70 7.85 -3.59
C TYR A 76 12.71 8.90 -4.05
N GLY A 77 12.39 10.18 -3.87
CA GLY A 77 13.20 11.28 -4.40
C GLY A 77 13.26 11.26 -5.93
N SER A 78 14.45 11.06 -6.50
CA SER A 78 14.67 10.99 -7.96
C SER A 78 14.52 9.57 -8.55
N ILE A 79 14.21 8.56 -7.72
CA ILE A 79 14.09 7.16 -8.14
C ILE A 79 12.62 6.76 -8.10
N VAL A 80 12.17 6.02 -9.11
CA VAL A 80 10.87 5.34 -9.11
C VAL A 80 11.10 3.85 -8.99
N CYS A 81 10.49 3.24 -7.97
CA CYS A 81 10.45 1.79 -7.81
C CYS A 81 9.09 1.27 -8.27
N VAL A 82 9.09 0.16 -9.01
CA VAL A 82 7.87 -0.57 -9.38
C VAL A 82 7.86 -1.89 -8.63
N PHE A 83 6.81 -2.12 -7.85
CA PHE A 83 6.58 -3.34 -7.10
C PHE A 83 5.52 -4.17 -7.79
N GLU A 84 5.80 -5.46 -7.97
CA GLU A 84 4.89 -6.44 -8.57
C GLU A 84 4.17 -7.24 -7.47
N PRO A 85 2.89 -7.61 -7.67
CA PRO A 85 2.19 -8.48 -6.74
C PRO A 85 2.81 -9.87 -6.71
N VAL A 86 3.05 -10.38 -5.49
CA VAL A 86 3.57 -11.73 -5.28
C VAL A 86 2.40 -12.68 -5.06
N HIS A 87 2.30 -13.71 -5.89
CA HIS A 87 1.35 -14.79 -5.69
C HIS A 87 1.86 -15.70 -4.57
N LEU A 88 1.29 -15.57 -3.37
CA LEU A 88 1.51 -16.53 -2.30
C LEU A 88 0.62 -17.75 -2.57
N PRO A 89 1.16 -18.98 -2.67
CA PRO A 89 0.33 -20.17 -2.81
C PRO A 89 -0.59 -20.31 -1.58
N ASP A 90 -1.90 -20.40 -1.86
CA ASP A 90 -3.06 -20.41 -0.96
C ASP A 90 -2.79 -20.58 0.54
N GLN A 91 -2.78 -19.45 1.27
CA GLN A 91 -3.16 -19.46 2.67
C GLN A 91 -4.69 -19.32 2.72
N LYS A 92 -5.37 -20.47 2.74
CA LYS A 92 -6.84 -20.65 2.83
C LYS A 92 -7.55 -19.42 3.40
N TYR A 93 -8.10 -18.57 2.54
CA TYR A 93 -9.14 -17.64 2.96
C TYR A 93 -10.30 -18.51 3.43
N ALA A 94 -10.55 -18.54 4.74
CA ALA A 94 -11.76 -19.14 5.29
C ALA A 94 -12.94 -18.33 4.75
N SER A 95 -13.49 -18.79 3.63
CA SER A 95 -14.75 -18.34 3.09
C SER A 95 -15.86 -18.74 4.05
N SER A 96 -16.07 -17.93 5.09
CA SER A 96 -17.32 -17.93 5.85
C SER A 96 -18.38 -17.22 5.02
N VAL A 97 -18.79 -17.85 3.91
CA VAL A 97 -20.11 -17.59 3.33
C VAL A 97 -21.08 -18.44 4.13
N SER A 98 -21.58 -17.89 5.23
CA SER A 98 -22.77 -18.43 5.89
C SER A 98 -23.97 -18.09 5.03
N SER A 99 -24.35 -19.01 4.16
CA SER A 99 -25.67 -19.06 3.56
C SER A 99 -26.67 -19.56 4.60
N LEU A 100 -27.58 -18.68 5.04
CA LEU A 100 -28.95 -19.00 5.43
C LEU A 100 -29.84 -17.83 4.99
#